data_AF-A0A2N6F023-F1
#
_entry.id   AF-A0A2N6F023-F1
#
_cell.length_a   1.000
_cell.length_b   1.000
_cell.length_c   1.000
_cell.angle_alpha   90.00
_cell.angle_beta   90.00
_cell.angle_gamma   90.00
#
_symmetry.space_group_name_H-M   'P 1'
#
loop_
_entity.id
_entity.type
_entity.pdbx_description
1 polymer ?
#
loop_
_entity_poly.entity_id
_entity_poly.type
_entity_poly.pdbx_seq_one_letter_code
_entity_poly.pdbx_strand_id
1 'polypeptide(L)'
;MLTTRDQQAVFLLAHVVIRDRHLTVAALKSGQDIHHRTSGRPAMLDWAMDYVLTLPDSLDDQELLHNLHLNPSFQWTPEQTRRAATVHKSFYQRLQKDRIYAIGLNWLNSQGRNILERFALSQHNL
;
A
#
# COMPACT_ATOMS: atom_id res chain seq x y z
N MET A 1 -2.48 14.86 -11.46
CA MET A 1 -2.75 13.69 -10.59
C MET A 1 -1.61 13.60 -9.58
N LEU A 2 -1.91 13.52 -8.29
CA LEU A 2 -0.89 13.49 -7.22
C LEU A 2 -0.14 12.14 -7.16
N THR A 3 -0.75 11.07 -7.67
CA THR A 3 -0.20 9.72 -7.73
C THR A 3 -0.03 9.28 -9.20
N THR A 4 1.04 8.56 -9.50
CA THR A 4 1.26 7.92 -10.81
C THR A 4 0.58 6.55 -10.88
N ARG A 5 0.40 6.00 -12.08
CA ARG A 5 -0.15 4.64 -12.24
C ARG A 5 0.66 3.57 -11.51
N ASP A 6 2.00 3.66 -11.55
CA ASP A 6 2.85 2.73 -10.82
C ASP A 6 2.73 2.90 -9.31
N GLN A 7 2.60 4.15 -8.82
CA GLN A 7 2.35 4.40 -7.40
C GLN A 7 1.04 3.76 -6.93
N GLN A 8 -0.03 3.89 -7.72
CA GLN A 8 -1.32 3.25 -7.45
C GLN A 8 -1.20 1.72 -7.48
N ALA A 9 -0.52 1.16 -8.47
CA ALA A 9 -0.33 -0.28 -8.61
C ALA A 9 0.50 -0.87 -7.46
N VAL A 10 1.60 -0.21 -7.06
CA VAL A 10 2.41 -0.63 -5.90
C VAL A 10 1.61 -0.55 -4.60
N PHE A 11 0.84 0.53 -4.41
CA PHE A 11 -0.04 0.69 -3.25
C PHE A 11 -1.07 -0.44 -3.18
N LEU A 12 -1.76 -0.72 -4.30
CA LEU A 12 -2.73 -1.80 -4.39
C LEU A 12 -2.08 -3.17 -4.15
N LEU A 13 -0.90 -3.42 -4.73
CA LEU A 13 -0.19 -4.68 -4.60
C LEU A 13 0.14 -4.99 -3.14
N ALA A 14 0.64 -4.01 -2.38
CA ALA A 14 0.91 -4.21 -0.96
C ALA A 14 -0.36 -4.62 -0.20
N HIS A 15 -1.49 -3.95 -0.44
CA HIS A 15 -2.76 -4.27 0.23
C HIS A 15 -3.31 -5.63 -0.18
N VAL A 16 -3.21 -6.02 -1.45
CA VAL A 16 -3.64 -7.33 -1.94
C VAL A 16 -2.82 -8.44 -1.29
N VAL A 17 -1.49 -8.30 -1.21
CA VAL A 17 -0.60 -9.29 -0.59
C VAL A 17 -0.91 -9.48 0.89
N ILE A 18 -1.17 -8.40 1.62
CA ILE A 18 -1.60 -8.44 3.03
C ILE A 18 -2.95 -9.15 3.17
N ARG A 19 -3.93 -8.80 2.32
CA ARG A 19 -5.28 -9.38 2.36
C ARG A 19 -5.29 -10.88 2.01
N ASP A 20 -4.50 -11.30 1.02
CA ASP A 20 -4.39 -12.71 0.60
C ASP A 20 -3.89 -13.61 1.74
N ARG A 21 -3.15 -13.04 2.69
CA ARG A 21 -2.68 -13.73 3.91
C ARG A 21 -3.57 -13.54 5.13
N HIS A 22 -4.78 -12.98 4.94
CA HIS A 22 -5.72 -12.66 6.01
C HIS A 22 -5.16 -11.71 7.09
N LEU A 23 -4.14 -10.93 6.74
CA LEU A 23 -3.55 -9.93 7.63
C LEU A 23 -4.28 -8.60 7.50
N THR A 24 -4.17 -7.76 8.53
CA THR A 24 -4.71 -6.39 8.51
C THR A 24 -3.65 -5.37 8.89
N VAL A 25 -3.76 -4.15 8.34
CA VAL A 25 -2.85 -3.04 8.67
C VAL A 25 -2.88 -2.76 10.18
N ALA A 26 -4.06 -2.78 10.80
CA ALA A 26 -4.22 -2.55 12.23
C ALA A 26 -3.51 -3.62 13.08
N ALA A 27 -3.70 -4.90 12.76
CA ALA A 27 -3.05 -6.00 13.48
C ALA A 27 -1.52 -5.93 13.34
N LEU A 28 -1.01 -5.64 12.15
CA LEU A 28 0.42 -5.46 11.90
C LEU A 28 1.01 -4.29 12.70
N LYS A 29 0.34 -3.13 12.72
CA LYS A 29 0.77 -1.96 13.49
C LYS A 29 0.72 -2.18 15.00
N SER A 30 -0.24 -2.99 15.48
CA SER A 30 -0.34 -3.37 16.90
C SER A 30 0.70 -4.41 17.35
N GLY A 31 1.43 -5.00 16.40
CA GLY A 31 2.44 -6.02 16.67
C GLY A 31 1.95 -7.45 16.72
N GLN A 32 0.64 -7.69 16.65
CA GLN A 32 0.02 -9.01 16.74
C GLN A 32 0.50 -9.98 15.65
N ASP A 33 0.69 -9.48 14.42
CA ASP A 33 0.98 -10.30 13.24
C ASP A 33 2.44 -10.19 12.76
N ILE A 34 3.35 -9.64 13.57
CA ILE A 34 4.77 -9.48 13.17
C ILE A 34 5.47 -10.84 12.99
N HIS A 35 4.98 -11.89 13.64
CA HIS A 35 5.54 -13.24 13.58
C HIS A 35 5.40 -13.94 12.20
N HIS A 36 4.64 -13.36 11.26
CA HIS A 36 4.51 -13.88 9.89
C HIS A 36 5.74 -13.67 9.00
N ARG A 37 6.78 -12.97 9.49
CA ARG A 37 8.03 -12.77 8.75
C ARG A 37 8.79 -14.09 8.60
N THR A 38 9.22 -14.41 7.37
CA THR A 38 9.92 -15.68 7.11
C THR A 38 11.43 -15.46 7.07
N SER A 39 12.19 -16.29 7.78
CA SER A 39 13.66 -16.21 7.79
C SER A 39 14.28 -16.70 6.47
N GLY A 40 15.12 -15.88 5.83
CA GLY A 40 16.11 -16.37 4.85
C GLY A 40 16.09 -15.76 3.44
N ARG A 41 14.95 -15.23 2.95
CA ARG A 41 14.89 -14.44 1.70
C ARG A 41 13.80 -13.38 1.79
N PRO A 42 13.98 -12.18 1.21
CA PRO A 42 12.94 -11.16 1.21
C PRO A 42 11.73 -11.69 0.41
N ALA A 43 10.65 -12.00 1.11
CA ALA A 43 9.40 -12.37 0.48
C ALA A 43 8.62 -11.12 0.07
N MET A 44 7.75 -11.25 -0.94
CA MET A 44 6.79 -10.19 -1.27
C MET A 44 5.90 -9.84 -0.07
N LEU A 45 5.61 -10.81 0.81
CA LEU A 45 4.89 -10.59 2.06
C LEU A 45 5.66 -9.69 3.02
N ASP A 46 6.96 -9.95 3.25
CA ASP A 46 7.78 -9.13 4.14
C ASP A 46 7.84 -7.68 3.63
N TRP A 47 8.03 -7.51 2.31
CA TRP A 47 7.98 -6.20 1.67
C TRP A 47 6.61 -5.52 1.85
N ALA A 48 5.51 -6.25 1.67
CA ALA A 48 4.17 -5.69 1.83
C ALA A 48 3.90 -5.29 3.28
N MET A 49 4.38 -6.07 4.26
CA MET A 49 4.34 -5.73 5.68
C MET A 49 5.13 -4.45 5.96
N ASP A 50 6.37 -4.35 5.48
CA ASP A 50 7.17 -3.14 5.64
C ASP A 50 6.50 -1.93 4.98
N TYR A 51 5.90 -2.12 3.79
CA TYR A 51 5.14 -1.08 3.10
C TYR A 51 3.96 -0.57 3.94
N VAL A 52 3.09 -1.46 4.44
CA VAL A 52 1.92 -1.02 5.23
C VAL A 52 2.31 -0.43 6.59
N LEU A 53 3.44 -0.86 7.17
CA LEU A 53 3.97 -0.26 8.39
C LEU A 53 4.43 1.20 8.17
N THR A 54 4.76 1.61 6.94
CA THR A 54 5.06 3.02 6.63
C THR A 54 3.82 3.92 6.52
N LEU A 55 2.60 3.37 6.51
CA LEU A 55 1.38 4.16 6.52
C LEU A 55 1.32 5.07 7.76
N PRO A 56 0.58 6.19 7.71
CA PRO A 56 0.34 7.02 8.89
C PRO A 56 -0.41 6.24 9.98
N ASP A 57 -0.24 6.62 11.25
CA ASP A 57 -0.89 5.93 12.38
C ASP A 57 -2.36 6.32 12.52
N SER A 58 -2.71 7.55 12.13
CA SER A 58 -4.09 8.01 12.07
C SER A 58 -4.87 7.28 10.98
N LEU A 59 -6.04 6.73 11.33
CA LEU A 59 -6.96 6.10 10.38
C LEU A 59 -7.46 7.09 9.33
N ASP A 60 -7.75 8.33 9.72
CA ASP A 60 -8.15 9.39 8.79
C ASP A 60 -7.09 9.61 7.71
N ASP A 61 -5.81 9.65 8.09
CA ASP A 61 -4.72 9.86 7.14
C ASP A 61 -4.50 8.63 6.24
N GLN A 62 -4.75 7.42 6.76
CA GLN A 62 -4.74 6.20 5.95
C GLN A 62 -5.87 6.23 4.91
N GLU A 63 -7.06 6.68 5.28
CA GLU A 63 -8.20 6.82 4.38
C GLU A 63 -7.93 7.89 3.30
N LEU A 64 -7.30 9.02 3.65
CA LEU A 64 -6.87 10.01 2.67
C LEU A 64 -5.90 9.40 1.64
N LEU A 65 -4.91 8.62 2.09
CA LEU A 65 -4.00 7.93 1.17
C LEU A 65 -4.75 6.89 0.31
N HIS A 66 -5.67 6.13 0.91
CA HIS A 66 -6.46 5.15 0.18
C HIS A 66 -7.26 5.81 -0.94
N ASN A 67 -8.00 6.87 -0.64
CA ASN A 67 -8.76 7.63 -1.63
C ASN A 67 -7.86 8.23 -2.70
N LEU A 68 -6.70 8.76 -2.33
CA LEU A 68 -5.75 9.35 -3.27
C LEU A 68 -5.17 8.34 -4.28
N HIS A 69 -5.02 7.08 -3.88
CA HIS A 69 -4.47 6.03 -4.75
C HIS A 69 -5.55 5.27 -5.52
N LEU A 70 -6.68 4.97 -4.89
CA LEU A 70 -7.63 3.99 -5.41
C LEU A 70 -9.01 4.56 -5.76
N ASN A 71 -9.32 5.79 -5.36
CA ASN A 71 -10.62 6.42 -5.62
C ASN A 71 -10.47 7.71 -6.45
N PRO A 72 -10.33 7.60 -7.79
CA PRO A 72 -10.18 8.76 -8.66
C PRO A 72 -11.41 9.68 -8.66
N SER A 73 -12.57 9.18 -8.22
CA SER A 73 -13.84 9.91 -8.18
C SER A 73 -14.09 10.61 -6.84
N PHE A 74 -13.19 10.48 -5.86
CA PHE A 74 -13.36 11.09 -4.55
C PHE A 74 -13.43 12.62 -4.65
N GLN A 75 -14.44 13.22 -4.01
CA GLN A 75 -14.61 14.67 -3.98
C GLN A 75 -13.88 15.25 -2.77
N TRP A 76 -12.87 16.06 -3.04
CA TRP A 76 -12.01 16.62 -2.00
C TRP A 76 -12.45 18.02 -1.59
N THR A 77 -12.53 18.26 -0.27
CA THR A 77 -12.53 19.63 0.25
C THR A 77 -11.15 20.27 0.11
N PRO A 78 -11.04 21.61 0.15
CA PRO A 78 -9.74 22.31 0.18
C PRO A 78 -8.85 21.87 1.35
N GLU A 79 -9.44 21.61 2.51
CA GLU A 79 -8.76 21.14 3.72
C GLU A 79 -8.19 19.74 3.52
N GLN A 80 -9.02 18.80 3.04
CA GLN A 80 -8.58 17.43 2.76
C GLN A 80 -7.51 17.38 1.68
N THR A 81 -7.61 18.22 0.65
CA THR A 81 -6.59 18.31 -0.42
C THR A 81 -5.22 18.68 0.15
N ARG A 82 -5.17 19.72 1.01
CA ARG A 82 -3.94 20.16 1.67
C ARG A 82 -3.38 19.08 2.58
N ARG A 83 -4.24 18.44 3.38
CA ARG A 83 -3.85 17.35 4.28
C ARG A 83 -3.32 16.14 3.51
N ALA A 84 -4.01 15.70 2.47
CA ALA A 84 -3.61 14.59 1.62
C ALA A 84 -2.26 14.83 0.95
N ALA A 85 -1.98 16.04 0.47
CA ALA A 85 -0.68 16.38 -0.11
C ALA A 85 0.47 16.25 0.92
N THR A 86 0.27 16.74 2.14
CA THR A 86 1.24 16.61 3.23
C THR A 86 1.47 15.14 3.61
N VAL A 87 0.38 14.40 3.83
CA VAL A 87 0.44 12.98 4.20
C VAL A 87 1.11 12.15 3.10
N HIS A 88 0.76 12.38 1.84
CA HIS A 88 1.37 11.74 0.67
C HIS A 88 2.88 12.00 0.60
N LYS A 89 3.30 13.26 0.78
CA LYS A 89 4.72 13.62 0.79
C LYS A 89 5.47 12.87 1.89
N SER A 90 4.99 12.92 3.13
CA SER A 90 5.63 12.24 4.27
C SER A 90 5.64 10.72 4.11
N PHE A 91 4.59 10.14 3.53
CA PHE A 91 4.52 8.72 3.22
C PHE A 91 5.59 8.30 2.20
N TYR A 92 5.69 8.99 1.06
CA TYR A 92 6.68 8.65 0.03
C TYR A 92 8.12 8.95 0.46
N GLN A 93 8.34 9.95 1.31
CA GLN A 93 9.66 10.19 1.91
C GLN A 93 10.12 8.99 2.76
N ARG A 94 9.23 8.40 3.57
CA ARG A 94 9.54 7.18 4.35
C ARG A 94 9.81 5.99 3.44
N LEU A 95 8.94 5.77 2.44
CA LEU A 95 9.14 4.69 1.47
C LEU A 95 10.46 4.79 0.69
N GLN A 96 10.92 6.01 0.38
CA GLN A 96 12.19 6.24 -0.31
C GLN A 96 13.39 6.00 0.59
N LYS A 97 13.34 6.49 1.83
CA LYS A 97 14.43 6.34 2.81
C LYS A 97 14.87 4.89 2.96
N ASP A 98 13.90 3.98 3.04
CA ASP A 98 14.14 2.55 3.26
C ASP A 98 14.10 1.74 1.95
N ARG A 99 14.10 2.42 0.79
CA ARG A 99 14.02 1.82 -0.57
C ARG A 99 12.82 0.90 -0.79
N ILE A 100 11.82 0.94 0.10
CA ILE A 100 10.62 0.10 0.06
C ILE A 100 9.84 0.29 -1.24
N TYR A 101 9.73 1.54 -1.73
CA TYR A 101 9.05 1.78 -3.01
C TYR A 101 9.80 1.14 -4.20
N ALA A 102 11.13 1.21 -4.22
CA ALA A 102 11.93 0.63 -5.29
C ALA A 102 11.85 -0.91 -5.30
N ILE A 103 11.85 -1.53 -4.11
CA ILE A 103 11.60 -2.97 -3.97
C ILE A 103 10.19 -3.32 -4.48
N GLY A 104 9.19 -2.49 -4.16
CA GLY A 104 7.82 -2.64 -4.64
C GLY A 104 7.69 -2.58 -6.15
N LEU A 105 8.40 -1.67 -6.82
CA LEU A 105 8.47 -1.62 -8.27
C LEU A 105 9.08 -2.89 -8.88
N ASN A 106 10.14 -3.43 -8.27
CA ASN A 106 10.73 -4.68 -8.73
C ASN A 106 9.74 -5.84 -8.62
N TRP A 107 9.00 -5.92 -7.51
CA TRP A 107 7.93 -6.91 -7.33
C TRP A 107 6.78 -6.73 -8.32
N LEU A 108 6.37 -5.47 -8.57
CA LEU A 108 5.34 -5.15 -9.55
C LEU A 108 5.74 -5.62 -10.96
N ASN A 109 7.01 -5.42 -11.33
CA ASN A 109 7.58 -5.79 -12.62
C ASN A 109 7.84 -7.29 -12.78
N SER A 110 8.11 -8.03 -11.70
CA SER A 110 8.38 -9.47 -11.79
C SER A 110 7.10 -10.32 -11.87
N GLN A 111 6.16 -10.10 -10.96
CA GLN A 111 4.93 -10.90 -10.88
C GLN A 111 3.71 -10.13 -10.34
N GLY A 112 3.90 -8.94 -9.79
CA GLY A 112 2.85 -8.18 -9.12
C GLY A 112 1.71 -7.77 -10.05
N ARG A 113 1.97 -7.43 -11.32
CA ARG A 113 0.90 -7.11 -12.28
C ARG A 113 -0.07 -8.28 -12.50
N ASN A 114 0.46 -9.50 -12.63
CA ASN A 114 -0.37 -10.71 -12.76
C ASN A 114 -1.23 -10.95 -11.51
N ILE A 115 -0.71 -10.64 -10.31
CA ILE A 115 -1.46 -10.73 -9.05
C ILE A 115 -2.62 -9.72 -9.06
N LEU A 116 -2.35 -8.47 -9.48
CA LEU A 116 -3.36 -7.42 -9.57
C LEU A 116 -4.45 -7.74 -10.60
N GLU A 117 -4.09 -8.28 -11.76
CA GLU A 117 -5.06 -8.70 -12.78
C GLU A 117 -5.99 -9.80 -12.26
N ARG A 118 -5.43 -10.83 -11.61
CA ARG A 118 -6.23 -11.91 -10.98
C ARG A 118 -7.17 -11.37 -9.91
N PHE A 119 -6.67 -10.43 -9.10
CA PHE A 119 -7.49 -9.76 -8.08
C PHE A 119 -8.63 -8.95 -8.71
N ALA A 120 -8.37 -8.21 -9.79
CA ALA A 120 -9.42 -7.47 -10.49
C ALA A 120 -10.49 -8.41 -11.04
N LEU A 121 -10.10 -9.54 -11.66
CA LEU A 121 -11.02 -10.55 -12.18
C LEU A 121 -11.85 -11.20 -11.07
N SER A 122 -11.29 -11.46 -9.89
CA SER A 122 -12.05 -12.04 -8.78
C SER A 122 -13.07 -11.06 -8.19
N GLN A 123 -12.83 -9.75 -8.27
CA GLN A 123 -13.81 -8.74 -7.83
C GLN A 123 -15.00 -8.58 -8.78
N HIS A 124 -14.85 -8.89 -10.07
CA HIS A 124 -15.93 -8.76 -11.06
C HIS A 124 -16.86 -9.99 -11.10
N ASN A 125 -16.46 -11.09 -10.46
CA ASN A 125 -17.22 -12.35 -10.40
C ASN A 125 -18.00 -12.50 -9.07
N LEU A 126 -18.11 -11.43 -8.28
CA LEU A 126 -18.92 -11.32 -7.06
C LEU A 126 -20.07 -10.32 -7.31
#